data_AF-A0A6I9YSH9-F1
#
_entry.id   AF-A0A6I9YSH9-F1
#
_cell.length_a   1.000
_cell.length_b   1.000
_cell.length_c   1.000
_cell.angle_alpha   90.00
_cell.angle_beta   90.00
_cell.angle_gamma   90.00
#
_symmetry.space_group_name_H-M   'P 1'
#
loop_
_entity.id
_entity.type
_entity.pdbx_description
1 polymer ?
#
loop_
_entity_poly.entity_id
_entity_poly.type
_entity_poly.pdbx_seq_one_letter_code
_entity_poly.pdbx_strand_id
1 'polypeptide(L)'
;ECPVWLVAEPVSRLIIEERIRMLDGDVTDVVEAKAIGAKPEYIHVYSASWGPDDDGRTVDGPGPLAKQAFENGIKKGRRGRGSIFVWASGNGGREGDHCSCDGYTNSIYTVSVSSTTENGNKPWYLEECASTLATTYSSGAFYERQIMTTDLKKHCTDGHTGTSVSAPMVAGIIALALEAK
;
A
#
# COMPACT_ATOMS: atom_id res chain seq x y z
N GLU A 1 2.43 -11.14 -5.56
CA GLU A 1 2.41 -9.66 -5.46
C GLU A 1 0.99 -9.16 -5.59
N CYS A 2 0.54 -8.30 -4.67
CA CYS A 2 -0.82 -7.80 -4.65
C CYS A 2 -1.04 -6.70 -5.72
N PRO A 3 -2.19 -6.68 -6.40
CA PRO A 3 -2.56 -5.58 -7.27
C PRO A 3 -2.73 -4.28 -6.47
N VAL A 4 -2.57 -3.14 -7.12
CA VAL A 4 -2.92 -1.84 -6.54
C VAL A 4 -4.44 -1.82 -6.29
N TRP A 5 -4.86 -1.65 -5.04
CA TRP A 5 -6.28 -1.54 -4.66
C TRP A 5 -6.68 -0.08 -4.64
N LEU A 6 -7.78 0.25 -5.31
CA LEU A 6 -8.20 1.64 -5.48
C LEU A 6 -9.64 1.78 -5.03
N VAL A 7 -9.88 2.62 -4.03
CA VAL A 7 -11.24 2.91 -3.55
C VAL A 7 -11.71 4.21 -4.19
N ALA A 8 -12.82 4.14 -4.94
CA ALA A 8 -13.52 5.28 -5.51
C ALA A 8 -14.95 5.39 -4.94
N GLU A 9 -15.38 6.60 -4.59
CA GLU A 9 -16.77 6.90 -4.22
C GLU A 9 -17.51 7.59 -5.39
N PRO A 10 -18.60 7.01 -5.92
CA PRO A 10 -19.60 7.77 -6.66
C PRO A 10 -20.65 8.34 -5.71
N VAL A 11 -21.47 9.25 -6.24
CA VAL A 11 -22.50 10.09 -5.57
C VAL A 11 -23.65 9.27 -4.90
N SER A 12 -23.49 7.96 -4.74
CA SER A 12 -24.45 7.04 -4.10
C SER A 12 -23.76 5.82 -3.47
N ARG A 13 -23.23 5.98 -2.25
CA ARG A 13 -23.06 4.94 -1.19
C ARG A 13 -22.46 3.58 -1.60
N LEU A 14 -21.52 3.53 -2.55
CA LEU A 14 -20.84 2.28 -2.91
C LEU A 14 -19.33 2.53 -3.04
N ILE A 15 -18.53 1.82 -2.26
CA ILE A 15 -17.08 1.72 -2.47
C ILE A 15 -16.85 0.94 -3.77
N ILE A 16 -16.33 1.60 -4.80
CA ILE A 16 -15.96 0.96 -6.07
C ILE A 16 -14.47 0.67 -6.06
N GLU A 17 -14.13 -0.60 -6.29
CA GLU A 17 -12.76 -1.05 -6.44
C GLU A 17 -12.32 -1.05 -7.91
N GLU A 18 -11.26 -0.30 -8.20
CA GLU A 18 -10.54 -0.39 -9.47
C GLU A 18 -9.20 -1.10 -9.25
N ARG A 19 -8.73 -1.83 -10.26
CA ARG A 19 -7.43 -2.53 -10.21
C ARG A 19 -6.52 -2.02 -11.31
N ILE A 20 -5.31 -1.61 -10.94
CA ILE A 20 -4.24 -1.28 -11.90
C ILE A 20 -3.26 -2.44 -11.96
N ARG A 21 -3.18 -3.09 -13.14
CA ARG A 21 -2.15 -4.11 -13.42
C ARG A 21 -0.90 -3.40 -13.93
N MET A 22 0.13 -3.36 -13.10
CA MET A 22 1.41 -2.71 -13.45
C MET A 22 2.66 -3.53 -13.11
N LEU A 23 2.56 -4.54 -12.23
CA LEU A 23 3.69 -5.36 -11.76
C LEU A 23 3.95 -6.60 -12.64
N ASP A 24 3.07 -6.88 -13.59
CA ASP A 24 3.16 -8.06 -14.45
C ASP A 24 3.91 -7.74 -15.75
N GLY A 25 5.17 -7.34 -15.59
CA GLY A 25 6.08 -6.89 -16.65
C GLY A 25 7.14 -5.91 -16.13
N ASP A 26 7.92 -5.34 -17.04
CA ASP A 26 8.97 -4.37 -16.68
C ASP A 26 8.36 -3.12 -16.04
N VAL A 27 8.68 -2.90 -14.76
CA VAL A 27 8.26 -1.73 -14.00
C VAL A 27 9.27 -0.60 -14.21
N THR A 28 8.86 0.40 -14.99
CA THR A 28 9.66 1.61 -15.23
C THR A 28 9.02 2.82 -14.55
N ASP A 29 9.79 3.90 -14.33
CA ASP A 29 9.29 5.16 -13.76
C ASP A 29 8.02 5.68 -14.48
N VAL A 30 7.91 5.48 -15.80
CA VAL A 30 6.69 5.84 -16.57
C VAL A 30 5.49 4.98 -16.18
N VAL A 31 5.70 3.68 -15.95
CA VAL A 31 4.63 2.74 -15.55
C VAL A 31 4.15 3.08 -14.14
N GLU A 32 5.08 3.31 -13.21
CA GLU A 32 4.78 3.75 -11.85
C GLU A 32 4.02 5.08 -11.83
N ALA A 33 4.51 6.09 -12.56
CA ALA A 33 3.86 7.39 -12.64
C ALA A 33 2.43 7.31 -13.20
N LYS A 34 2.20 6.45 -14.20
CA LYS A 34 0.86 6.21 -14.75
C LYS A 34 -0.06 5.52 -13.74
N ALA A 35 0.46 4.58 -12.94
CA ALA A 35 -0.31 3.90 -11.92
C ALA A 35 -0.69 4.84 -10.76
N ILE A 36 0.30 5.59 -10.24
CA ILE A 36 0.10 6.59 -9.17
C ILE A 36 -0.85 7.70 -9.63
N GLY A 37 -0.70 8.16 -10.88
CA GLY A 37 -1.49 9.24 -11.46
C GLY A 37 -2.81 8.81 -12.11
N ALA A 38 -3.25 7.56 -11.92
CA ALA A 38 -4.44 7.05 -12.61
C ALA A 38 -5.72 7.68 -12.06
N LYS A 39 -6.54 8.27 -12.95
CA LYS A 39 -7.89 8.83 -12.68
C LYS A 39 -8.02 9.55 -11.30
N PRO A 40 -7.20 10.57 -10.99
CA PRO A 40 -7.15 11.19 -9.67
C PRO A 40 -8.42 11.97 -9.28
N GLU A 41 -9.30 12.25 -10.24
CA GLU A 41 -10.62 12.85 -9.99
C GLU A 41 -11.70 11.83 -9.60
N TYR A 42 -11.42 10.54 -9.79
CA TYR A 42 -12.35 9.44 -9.55
C TYR A 42 -11.88 8.53 -8.40
N ILE A 43 -10.60 8.16 -8.41
CA ILE A 43 -10.00 7.34 -7.37
C ILE A 43 -9.66 8.21 -6.17
N HIS A 44 -10.07 7.77 -4.99
CA HIS A 44 -9.85 8.49 -3.75
C HIS A 44 -8.63 7.96 -3.00
N VAL A 45 -8.56 6.65 -2.83
CA VAL A 45 -7.50 5.96 -2.09
C VAL A 45 -6.78 5.00 -3.03
N TYR A 46 -5.45 5.03 -3.01
CA TYR A 46 -4.55 4.14 -3.72
C TYR A 46 -3.84 3.29 -2.67
N SER A 47 -3.83 1.97 -2.82
CA SER A 47 -3.12 1.06 -1.93
C SER A 47 -2.08 0.29 -2.72
N ALA A 48 -0.83 0.35 -2.28
CA ALA A 48 0.29 -0.34 -2.91
C ALA A 48 1.23 -0.95 -1.87
N SER A 49 2.04 -1.90 -2.31
CA SER A 49 3.00 -2.62 -1.47
C SER A 49 4.24 -3.04 -2.27
N TRP A 50 4.61 -2.23 -3.25
CA TRP A 50 5.79 -2.42 -4.09
C TRP A 50 6.78 -1.29 -3.79
N GLY A 51 8.06 -1.56 -4.03
CA GLY A 51 9.16 -0.67 -3.71
C GLY A 51 10.47 -1.30 -4.19
N PRO A 52 11.62 -0.83 -3.67
CA PRO A 52 12.91 -1.50 -3.88
C PRO A 52 12.91 -2.92 -3.31
N ASP A 53 13.98 -3.67 -3.59
CA ASP A 53 14.16 -5.00 -3.00
C ASP A 53 14.34 -4.91 -1.48
N ASP A 54 13.53 -5.67 -0.74
CA ASP A 54 13.54 -5.78 0.73
C ASP A 54 14.74 -6.61 1.25
N ASP A 55 15.96 -6.35 0.76
CA ASP A 55 17.17 -7.15 0.97
C ASP A 55 18.11 -6.61 2.06
N GLY A 56 17.73 -5.51 2.73
CA GLY A 56 18.52 -4.83 3.74
C GLY A 56 19.79 -4.15 3.22
N ARG A 57 19.91 -3.96 1.90
CA ARG A 57 21.08 -3.38 1.24
C ARG A 57 20.73 -2.34 0.19
N THR A 58 19.48 -2.33 -0.26
CA THR A 58 19.00 -1.44 -1.31
C THR A 58 18.53 -0.11 -0.72
N VAL A 59 18.90 0.98 -1.39
CA VAL A 59 18.39 2.33 -1.10
C VAL A 59 17.93 2.93 -2.41
N ASP A 60 16.61 3.00 -2.59
CA ASP A 60 16.01 3.50 -3.82
C ASP A 60 14.61 4.06 -3.55
N GLY A 61 13.97 4.62 -4.57
CA GLY A 61 12.63 5.17 -4.44
C GLY A 61 12.10 5.71 -5.76
N PRO A 62 11.03 6.53 -5.72
CA PRO A 62 10.37 6.97 -6.94
C PRO A 62 11.29 7.77 -7.85
N GLY A 63 11.27 7.42 -9.14
CA GLY A 63 11.88 8.20 -10.20
C GLY A 63 11.22 9.58 -10.36
N PRO A 64 11.76 10.44 -11.23
CA PRO A 64 11.26 11.80 -11.41
C PRO A 64 9.78 11.87 -11.79
N LEU A 65 9.30 10.96 -12.64
CA LEU A 65 7.90 10.94 -13.08
C LEU A 65 6.98 10.44 -11.97
N ALA A 66 7.37 9.39 -11.24
CA ALA A 66 6.62 8.87 -10.11
C ALA A 66 6.52 9.92 -8.98
N LYS A 67 7.61 10.64 -8.67
CA LYS A 67 7.61 11.78 -7.73
C LYS A 67 6.63 12.87 -8.18
N GLN A 68 6.67 13.24 -9.46
CA GLN A 68 5.75 14.23 -10.00
C GLN A 68 4.29 13.75 -9.95
N ALA A 69 4.04 12.45 -10.14
CA ALA A 69 2.72 11.86 -10.03
C ALA A 69 2.19 11.95 -8.59
N PHE A 70 3.01 11.65 -7.57
CA PHE A 70 2.64 11.85 -6.17
C PHE A 70 2.28 13.31 -5.89
N GLU A 71 3.15 14.25 -6.28
CA GLU A 71 2.89 15.67 -6.06
C GLU A 71 1.59 16.15 -6.71
N ASN A 72 1.34 15.74 -7.95
CA ASN A 72 0.11 16.06 -8.66
C ASN A 72 -1.11 15.43 -7.98
N GLY A 73 -0.99 14.18 -7.52
CA GLY A 73 -2.04 13.49 -6.76
C GLY A 73 -2.42 14.25 -5.50
N ILE A 74 -1.43 14.66 -4.70
CA ILE A 74 -1.66 15.44 -3.47
C ILE A 74 -2.23 16.83 -3.77
N LYS A 75 -1.74 17.53 -4.80
CA LYS A 75 -2.17 18.91 -5.09
C LYS A 75 -3.52 19.00 -5.81
N LYS A 76 -3.84 18.01 -6.66
CA LYS A 76 -4.96 18.11 -7.61
C LYS A 76 -6.00 17.00 -7.44
N GLY A 77 -5.59 15.82 -6.95
CA GLY A 77 -6.49 14.68 -6.81
C GLY A 77 -7.66 14.95 -5.88
N ARG A 78 -8.72 14.15 -6.04
CA ARG A 78 -9.98 14.29 -5.30
C ARG A 78 -10.53 15.74 -5.36
N ARG A 79 -10.52 16.34 -6.56
CA ARG A 79 -10.98 17.72 -6.80
C ARG A 79 -10.25 18.74 -5.90
N GLY A 80 -8.93 18.58 -5.76
CA GLY A 80 -8.07 19.43 -4.93
C GLY A 80 -8.02 19.08 -3.43
N ARG A 81 -8.67 17.98 -3.00
CA ARG A 81 -8.55 17.47 -1.60
C ARG A 81 -7.31 16.60 -1.38
N GLY A 82 -6.62 16.24 -2.46
CA GLY A 82 -5.44 15.38 -2.48
C GLY A 82 -5.80 13.90 -2.47
N SER A 83 -5.23 13.15 -3.42
CA SER A 83 -5.25 11.68 -3.44
C SER A 83 -4.64 11.12 -2.16
N ILE A 84 -5.14 9.96 -1.70
CA ILE A 84 -4.59 9.29 -0.52
C ILE A 84 -3.80 8.07 -0.98
N PHE A 85 -2.50 8.03 -0.72
CA PHE A 85 -1.64 6.91 -1.08
C PHE A 85 -1.31 6.11 0.19
N VAL A 86 -1.75 4.87 0.27
CA VAL A 86 -1.47 3.94 1.37
C VAL A 86 -0.42 2.95 0.90
N TRP A 87 0.66 2.82 1.67
CA TRP A 87 1.81 2.02 1.28
C TRP A 87 2.19 1.03 2.38
N ALA A 88 2.47 -0.21 2.01
CA ALA A 88 3.05 -1.17 2.94
C ALA A 88 4.47 -0.76 3.30
N SER A 89 4.88 -0.99 4.55
CA SER A 89 6.19 -0.60 5.04
C SER A 89 7.35 -1.51 4.64
N GLY A 90 7.11 -2.60 3.89
CA GLY A 90 8.15 -3.56 3.49
C GLY A 90 8.16 -4.87 4.30
N ASN A 91 8.85 -5.90 3.80
CA ASN A 91 8.91 -7.26 4.36
C ASN A 91 10.35 -7.75 4.66
N GLY A 92 11.33 -6.85 4.64
CA GLY A 92 12.77 -7.13 4.78
C GLY A 92 13.27 -7.31 6.21
N GLY A 93 12.39 -7.42 7.21
CA GLY A 93 12.79 -7.48 8.62
C GLY A 93 13.78 -8.63 8.97
N ARG A 94 13.75 -9.75 8.23
CA ARG A 94 14.73 -10.85 8.39
C ARG A 94 16.11 -10.53 7.82
N GLU A 95 16.15 -9.73 6.77
CA GLU A 95 17.39 -9.32 6.10
C GLU A 95 18.05 -8.12 6.80
N GLY A 96 17.40 -7.59 7.85
CA GLY A 96 17.87 -6.41 8.59
C GLY A 96 17.52 -5.10 7.89
N ASP A 97 16.50 -5.11 7.04
CA ASP A 97 16.07 -3.94 6.30
C ASP A 97 15.38 -2.89 7.18
N HIS A 98 15.39 -1.66 6.69
CA HIS A 98 14.88 -0.49 7.38
C HIS A 98 14.14 0.40 6.38
N CYS A 99 12.83 0.52 6.54
CA CYS A 99 11.95 1.15 5.57
C CYS A 99 12.20 2.64 5.27
N SER A 100 13.10 3.30 6.00
CA SER A 100 13.61 4.62 5.58
C SER A 100 14.44 4.59 4.29
N CYS A 101 14.96 3.42 3.92
CA CYS A 101 15.73 3.16 2.71
C CYS A 101 14.83 3.01 1.47
N ASP A 102 13.54 2.75 1.66
CA ASP A 102 12.52 2.79 0.62
C ASP A 102 11.91 4.20 0.52
N GLY A 103 12.19 4.89 -0.59
CA GLY A 103 11.68 6.23 -0.85
C GLY A 103 10.17 6.32 -1.13
N TYR A 104 9.47 5.20 -1.35
CA TYR A 104 8.01 5.17 -1.46
C TYR A 104 7.36 5.23 -0.09
N THR A 105 7.75 4.34 0.82
CA THR A 105 7.24 4.31 2.20
C THR A 105 7.79 5.45 3.08
N ASN A 106 8.98 5.98 2.76
CA ASN A 106 9.56 7.15 3.45
C ASN A 106 9.08 8.50 2.89
N SER A 107 8.15 8.50 1.91
CA SER A 107 7.60 9.71 1.34
C SER A 107 6.59 10.39 2.26
N ILE A 108 6.62 11.71 2.36
CA ILE A 108 5.60 12.49 3.07
C ILE A 108 4.21 12.42 2.40
N TYR A 109 4.14 11.91 1.17
CA TYR A 109 2.90 11.80 0.40
C TYR A 109 2.21 10.45 0.62
N THR A 110 2.84 9.51 1.31
CA THR A 110 2.30 8.17 1.56
C THR A 110 1.93 7.99 3.04
N VAL A 111 0.83 7.27 3.25
CA VAL A 111 0.45 6.71 4.54
C VAL A 111 1.13 5.36 4.64
N SER A 112 2.31 5.34 5.26
CA SER A 112 3.07 4.11 5.48
C SER A 112 2.43 3.26 6.60
N VAL A 113 2.19 1.99 6.29
CA VAL A 113 1.46 1.05 7.12
C VAL A 113 2.30 -0.19 7.38
N SER A 114 2.47 -0.49 8.66
CA SER A 114 3.15 -1.70 9.12
C SER A 114 2.17 -2.76 9.64
N SER A 115 2.71 -3.85 10.19
CA SER A 115 1.94 -5.02 10.62
C SER A 115 2.09 -5.35 12.10
N THR A 116 1.05 -5.89 12.70
CA THR A 116 1.11 -6.58 14.00
C THR A 116 0.53 -7.98 13.87
N THR A 117 1.04 -8.93 14.64
CA THR A 117 0.50 -10.29 14.64
C THR A 117 -0.84 -10.36 15.38
N GLU A 118 -1.53 -11.48 15.30
CA GLU A 118 -2.75 -11.75 16.06
C GLU A 118 -2.59 -11.42 17.56
N ASN A 119 -1.45 -11.77 18.15
CA ASN A 119 -1.16 -11.53 19.57
C ASN A 119 -0.60 -10.13 19.88
N GLY A 120 -0.62 -9.20 18.91
CA GLY A 120 -0.11 -7.84 19.09
C GLY A 120 1.42 -7.75 19.08
N ASN A 121 2.12 -8.76 18.57
CA ASN A 121 3.58 -8.76 18.51
C ASN A 121 4.09 -8.17 17.20
N LYS A 122 5.39 -7.85 17.16
CA LYS A 122 6.11 -7.50 15.92
C LYS A 122 6.28 -8.77 15.06
N PRO A 123 5.76 -8.83 13.82
CA PRO A 123 6.03 -9.95 12.92
C PRO A 123 7.49 -9.98 12.46
N TRP A 124 7.96 -11.17 12.08
CA TRP A 124 9.36 -11.41 11.70
C TRP A 124 9.81 -10.68 10.41
N TYR A 125 8.87 -10.32 9.54
CA TYR A 125 9.14 -9.61 8.28
C TYR A 125 9.06 -8.10 8.42
N LEU A 126 8.64 -7.57 9.59
CA LEU A 126 8.43 -6.14 9.76
C LEU A 126 9.74 -5.35 9.66
N GLU A 127 9.72 -4.31 8.84
CA GLU A 127 10.73 -3.26 8.82
C GLU A 127 10.34 -2.12 9.75
N GLU A 128 11.27 -1.70 10.59
CA GLU A 128 11.08 -0.57 11.51
C GLU A 128 11.54 0.72 10.84
N CYS A 129 10.76 1.80 10.93
CA CYS A 129 11.20 3.13 10.53
C CYS A 129 10.31 4.24 11.10
N ALA A 130 10.89 5.44 11.23
CA ALA A 130 10.19 6.62 11.72
C ALA A 130 9.10 7.15 10.76
N SER A 131 9.11 6.73 9.49
CA SER A 131 8.09 7.12 8.51
C SER A 131 6.81 6.30 8.60
N THR A 132 6.80 5.17 9.33
CA THR A 132 5.59 4.37 9.56
C THR A 132 4.57 5.17 10.38
N LEU A 133 3.34 5.28 9.87
CA LEU A 133 2.27 6.08 10.51
C LEU A 133 1.22 5.25 11.23
N ALA A 134 0.96 4.03 10.75
CA ALA A 134 -0.08 3.17 11.29
C ALA A 134 0.32 1.70 11.26
N THR A 135 -0.46 0.88 11.96
CA THR A 135 -0.27 -0.57 12.01
C THR A 135 -1.63 -1.25 12.00
N THR A 136 -1.76 -2.34 11.25
CA THR A 136 -2.92 -3.23 11.29
C THR A 136 -2.50 -4.67 11.46
N TYR A 137 -3.45 -5.54 11.78
CA TYR A 137 -3.19 -6.97 11.89
C TYR A 137 -2.68 -7.54 10.57
N SER A 138 -1.82 -8.55 10.63
CA SER A 138 -1.45 -9.39 9.48
C SER A 138 -1.02 -10.76 10.01
N SER A 139 -0.34 -11.54 9.18
CA SER A 139 0.22 -12.84 9.56
C SER A 139 1.34 -12.72 10.62
N GLY A 140 1.51 -13.77 11.42
CA GLY A 140 2.60 -13.87 12.38
C GLY A 140 3.33 -15.21 12.32
N ALA A 141 3.55 -15.83 13.48
CA ALA A 141 4.08 -17.18 13.60
C ALA A 141 3.10 -18.22 12.99
N PHE A 142 3.60 -19.43 12.74
CA PHE A 142 2.82 -20.50 12.08
C PHE A 142 1.55 -20.93 12.83
N TYR A 143 1.46 -20.64 14.13
CA TYR A 143 0.30 -20.94 14.97
C TYR A 143 -0.66 -19.75 15.11
N GLU A 144 -0.29 -18.57 14.61
CA GLU A 144 -1.15 -17.39 14.60
C GLU A 144 -2.00 -17.38 13.35
N ARG A 145 -3.22 -16.85 13.47
CA ARG A 145 -4.12 -16.68 12.33
C ARG A 145 -3.51 -15.75 11.29
N GLN A 146 -3.77 -16.07 10.03
CA GLN A 146 -3.40 -15.27 8.86
C GLN A 146 -4.65 -14.58 8.30
N ILE A 147 -4.47 -13.78 7.25
CA ILE A 147 -5.58 -13.00 6.70
C ILE A 147 -6.34 -13.83 5.66
N MET A 148 -7.65 -13.90 5.85
CA MET A 148 -8.59 -14.51 4.92
C MET A 148 -9.09 -13.48 3.90
N THR A 149 -8.98 -13.77 2.61
CA THR A 149 -9.45 -12.89 1.54
C THR A 149 -9.74 -13.65 0.24
N THR A 150 -10.24 -12.96 -0.78
CA THR A 150 -10.42 -13.52 -2.13
C THR A 150 -9.08 -13.79 -2.80
N ASP A 151 -9.02 -14.85 -3.60
CA ASP A 151 -7.83 -15.27 -4.34
C ASP A 151 -8.14 -15.45 -5.84
N LEU A 152 -7.09 -15.64 -6.63
CA LEU A 152 -7.15 -15.90 -8.06
C LEU A 152 -8.07 -17.09 -8.39
N LYS A 153 -8.56 -17.11 -9.63
CA LYS A 153 -9.44 -18.18 -10.15
C LYS A 153 -10.71 -18.40 -9.32
N LYS A 154 -11.21 -17.34 -8.67
CA LYS A 154 -12.42 -17.35 -7.82
C LYS A 154 -12.27 -18.22 -6.57
N HIS A 155 -11.06 -18.38 -6.06
CA HIS A 155 -10.82 -19.04 -4.78
C HIS A 155 -10.87 -18.04 -3.63
N CYS A 156 -10.82 -18.57 -2.42
CA CYS A 156 -10.51 -17.82 -1.21
C CYS A 156 -9.21 -18.37 -0.65
N THR A 157 -8.39 -17.50 -0.08
CA THR A 157 -7.17 -17.88 0.65
C THR A 157 -7.38 -17.55 2.12
N ASP A 158 -6.89 -18.42 2.99
CA ASP A 158 -6.75 -18.19 4.43
C ASP A 158 -5.30 -17.95 4.84
N GLY A 159 -4.38 -17.88 3.86
CA GLY A 159 -2.95 -17.79 4.08
C GLY A 159 -2.28 -16.54 3.51
N HIS A 160 -2.99 -15.42 3.44
CA HIS A 160 -2.38 -14.17 2.97
C HIS A 160 -1.51 -13.53 4.07
N THR A 161 -0.29 -13.12 3.71
CA THR A 161 0.77 -12.72 4.67
C THR A 161 1.50 -11.45 4.26
N GLY A 162 2.21 -10.84 5.22
CA GLY A 162 3.12 -9.70 4.98
C GLY A 162 2.50 -8.33 5.25
N THR A 163 3.31 -7.28 5.19
CA THR A 163 2.84 -5.87 5.27
C THR A 163 1.96 -5.49 4.08
N SER A 164 2.08 -6.21 2.96
CA SER A 164 1.22 -6.07 1.77
C SER A 164 -0.27 -6.30 2.05
N VAL A 165 -0.61 -6.99 3.15
CA VAL A 165 -2.01 -7.16 3.58
C VAL A 165 -2.49 -6.00 4.44
N SER A 166 -1.59 -5.38 5.19
CA SER A 166 -1.91 -4.28 6.09
C SER A 166 -2.31 -3.01 5.34
N ALA A 167 -1.63 -2.69 4.25
CA ALA A 167 -1.96 -1.55 3.41
C ALA A 167 -3.44 -1.53 2.91
N PRO A 168 -3.97 -2.60 2.29
CA PRO A 168 -5.37 -2.60 1.85
C PRO A 168 -6.38 -2.55 3.00
N MET A 169 -6.06 -3.07 4.20
CA MET A 169 -6.93 -2.88 5.38
C MET A 169 -7.02 -1.42 5.80
N VAL A 170 -5.90 -0.70 5.84
CA VAL A 170 -5.91 0.74 6.12
C VAL A 170 -6.63 1.50 5.02
N ALA A 171 -6.46 1.13 3.75
CA ALA A 171 -7.20 1.74 2.65
C ALA A 171 -8.72 1.58 2.83
N GLY A 172 -9.18 0.40 3.27
CA GLY A 172 -10.59 0.16 3.62
C GLY A 172 -11.08 1.00 4.80
N ILE A 173 -10.28 1.13 5.86
CA ILE A 173 -10.62 2.00 7.01
C ILE A 173 -10.72 3.47 6.59
N ILE A 174 -9.78 3.94 5.75
CA ILE A 174 -9.80 5.30 5.21
C ILE A 174 -11.04 5.51 4.35
N ALA A 175 -11.43 4.54 3.52
CA ALA A 175 -12.64 4.62 2.73
C ALA A 175 -13.89 4.82 3.61
N LEU A 176 -14.03 4.06 4.70
CA LEU A 176 -15.12 4.24 5.66
C LEU A 176 -15.08 5.63 6.32
N ALA A 177 -13.88 6.14 6.61
CA ALA A 177 -13.70 7.46 7.19
C ALA A 177 -14.04 8.60 6.20
N LEU A 178 -13.83 8.37 4.90
CA LEU A 178 -14.26 9.28 3.84
C LEU A 178 -15.78 9.29 3.68
N GLU A 179 -16.42 8.12 3.72
CA GLU A 179 -17.89 8.04 3.60
C GLU A 179 -18.61 8.75 4.75
N ALA A 180 -18.02 8.73 5.95
CA ALA A 180 -18.62 9.32 7.14
C ALA A 180 -18.65 10.86 7.15
N LYS A 181 -18.03 11.55 6.19
CA LYS A 181 -17.89 13.01 6.16
C LYS A 181 -18.26 13.65 4.82
#